data_AF-A0AAE1MAR1-F1
#
_entry.id   AF-A0AAE1MAR1-F1
#
_cell.length_a   1.000
_cell.length_b   1.000
_cell.length_c   1.000
_cell.angle_alpha   90.00
_cell.angle_beta   90.00
_cell.angle_gamma   90.00
#
_symmetry.space_group_name_H-M   'P 1'
#
loop_
_entity.id
_entity.type
_entity.pdbx_description
1 polymer ?
#
loop_
_entity_poly.entity_id
_entity_poly.type
_entity_poly.pdbx_seq_one_letter_code
_entity_poly.pdbx_strand_id
1 'polypeptide(L)'
;MVNEASIIHEAKTASTITIKGILSLLMQSVDGNDGDKRVISLAMGVPTIHTCFHTTNVVQEPIVDTLQYHKFNGYAPTVGLLQTRSV
;
A
#
# COMPACT_ATOMS: atom_id res chain seq x y z
N MET A 1 -26.34 -33.22 -4.96
CA MET A 1 -25.43 -33.45 -3.82
C MET A 1 -24.05 -32.99 -4.24
N VAL A 2 -23.64 -31.78 -3.84
CA VAL A 2 -22.29 -31.28 -4.11
C VAL A 2 -21.33 -31.92 -3.10
N ASN A 3 -20.23 -32.48 -3.59
CA ASN A 3 -19.28 -33.26 -2.80
C ASN A 3 -18.39 -32.32 -1.94
N GLU A 4 -18.36 -32.52 -0.62
CA GLU A 4 -17.57 -31.70 0.32
C GLU A 4 -16.07 -31.65 -0.04
N ALA A 5 -15.52 -32.74 -0.59
CA ALA A 5 -14.13 -32.78 -1.06
C ALA A 5 -13.87 -31.83 -2.25
N SER A 6 -14.87 -31.58 -3.10
CA SER A 6 -14.78 -30.62 -4.21
C SER A 6 -14.76 -29.18 -3.67
N ILE A 7 -15.59 -28.89 -2.67
CA ILE A 7 -15.65 -27.56 -2.05
C ILE A 7 -14.35 -27.23 -1.29
N ILE A 8 -13.78 -28.21 -0.58
CA ILE A 8 -12.51 -28.02 0.14
C ILE A 8 -11.34 -27.83 -0.85
N HIS A 9 -11.32 -28.56 -1.96
CA HIS A 9 -10.30 -28.37 -3.00
C HIS A 9 -10.42 -26.99 -3.65
N GLU A 10 -11.62 -26.57 -4.01
CA GLU A 10 -11.90 -25.25 -4.60
C GLU A 10 -11.57 -24.11 -3.63
N ALA A 11 -11.91 -24.26 -2.34
CA ALA A 11 -11.55 -23.32 -1.28
C ALA A 11 -10.04 -23.26 -1.02
N LYS A 12 -9.33 -24.40 -1.11
CA LYS A 12 -7.87 -24.48 -0.94
C LYS A 12 -7.13 -23.85 -2.13
N THR A 13 -7.59 -24.09 -3.35
CA THR A 13 -7.10 -23.42 -4.57
C THR A 13 -7.37 -21.91 -4.50
N ALA A 14 -8.57 -21.49 -4.07
CA ALA A 14 -8.87 -20.08 -3.84
C ALA A 14 -7.98 -19.44 -2.75
N SER A 15 -7.62 -20.17 -1.69
CA SER A 15 -6.72 -19.67 -0.63
C SER A 15 -5.26 -19.51 -1.07
N THR A 16 -4.85 -20.18 -2.16
CA THR A 16 -3.46 -20.15 -2.66
C THR A 16 -3.24 -19.01 -3.67
N ILE A 17 -4.33 -18.39 -4.15
CA ILE A 17 -4.28 -17.30 -5.12
C ILE A 17 -4.16 -15.97 -4.36
N THR A 18 -3.01 -15.33 -4.48
CA THR A 18 -2.77 -14.00 -3.92
C THR A 18 -2.78 -12.94 -5.01
N ILE A 19 -3.20 -11.72 -4.67
CA ILE A 19 -3.12 -10.56 -5.58
C ILE A 19 -1.69 -10.39 -6.11
N LYS A 20 -0.69 -10.56 -5.22
CA LYS A 20 0.74 -10.54 -5.58
C LYS A 20 1.10 -11.64 -6.58
N GLY A 21 0.56 -12.85 -6.40
CA GLY A 21 0.79 -14.00 -7.29
C GLY A 21 0.25 -13.75 -8.69
N ILE A 22 -1.00 -13.27 -8.80
CA ILE A 22 -1.60 -12.92 -10.09
C ILE A 22 -0.82 -11.79 -10.77
N LEU A 23 -0.48 -10.71 -10.04
CA LEU A 23 0.31 -9.60 -10.57
C LEU A 23 1.67 -10.09 -11.11
N SER A 24 2.34 -10.99 -10.40
CA SER A 24 3.61 -11.58 -10.83
C SER A 24 3.48 -12.37 -12.14
N LEU A 25 2.39 -13.12 -12.31
CA LEU A 25 2.11 -13.86 -13.55
C LEU A 25 1.85 -12.91 -14.72
N LEU A 26 1.09 -11.83 -14.50
CA LEU A 26 0.85 -10.80 -15.51
C LEU A 26 2.16 -10.12 -15.94
N MET A 27 3.02 -9.74 -14.98
CA MET A 27 4.30 -9.09 -15.29
C MET A 27 5.24 -9.99 -16.10
N GLN A 28 5.22 -11.30 -15.88
CA GLN A 28 6.00 -12.26 -16.70
C GLN A 28 5.52 -12.30 -18.16
N SER A 29 4.25 -12.00 -18.44
CA SER A 29 3.70 -11.99 -19.81
C SER A 29 4.02 -10.72 -20.60
N VAL A 30 4.49 -9.66 -19.93
CA VAL A 30 4.74 -8.35 -20.56
C VAL A 30 6.09 -8.29 -21.27
N ASP A 31 7.06 -9.12 -20.89
CA ASP A 31 8.47 -9.02 -21.32
C ASP A 31 8.80 -9.74 -22.65
N GLY A 32 7.77 -10.09 -23.43
CA GLY A 32 7.88 -11.17 -24.42
C GLY A 32 8.22 -10.79 -25.86
N ASN A 33 7.90 -9.61 -26.37
CA ASN A 33 8.03 -9.38 -27.83
C ASN A 33 7.91 -7.93 -28.33
N ASP A 34 7.76 -6.93 -27.45
CA ASP A 34 7.45 -5.55 -27.85
C ASP A 34 8.47 -4.61 -27.20
N GLY A 35 9.43 -4.16 -27.99
CA GLY A 35 10.45 -3.21 -27.53
C GLY A 35 9.83 -1.97 -26.88
N ASP A 36 10.44 -1.55 -25.77
CA ASP A 36 10.31 -0.24 -25.13
C ASP A 36 8.95 0.19 -24.55
N LYS A 37 7.93 -0.68 -24.46
CA LYS A 37 6.66 -0.31 -23.82
C LYS A 37 6.79 -0.27 -22.29
N ARG A 38 6.69 0.94 -21.73
CA ARG A 38 6.67 1.16 -20.28
C ARG A 38 5.38 0.62 -19.65
N VAL A 39 5.50 -0.20 -18.62
CA VAL A 39 4.37 -0.61 -17.77
C VAL A 39 3.84 0.58 -16.97
N ILE A 40 2.53 0.81 -17.04
CA ILE A 40 1.82 1.83 -16.24
C ILE A 40 0.95 1.10 -15.23
N SER A 41 1.25 1.25 -13.93
CA SER A 41 0.44 0.67 -12.87
C SER A 41 -0.70 1.61 -12.48
N LEU A 42 -1.94 1.17 -12.70
CA LEU A 42 -3.15 1.93 -12.33
C LEU A 42 -3.78 1.46 -11.00
N ALA A 43 -3.33 0.32 -10.49
CA ALA A 43 -3.86 -0.27 -9.26
C ALA A 43 -3.07 0.15 -8.00
N MET A 44 -2.03 0.99 -8.16
CA MET A 44 -1.24 1.49 -7.04
C MET A 44 -2.01 2.58 -6.30
N GLY A 45 -2.49 2.26 -5.11
CA GLY A 45 -3.22 3.20 -4.25
C GLY A 45 -2.36 4.20 -3.48
N VAL A 46 -1.04 4.18 -3.65
CA VAL A 46 -0.12 5.10 -2.96
C VAL A 46 0.25 6.24 -3.91
N PRO A 47 -0.23 7.48 -3.67
CA PRO A 47 -0.04 8.59 -4.60
C PRO A 47 1.44 8.96 -4.82
N THR A 48 2.28 8.77 -3.80
CA THR A 48 3.70 9.15 -3.81
C THR A 48 4.57 8.29 -4.73
N ILE A 49 4.05 7.20 -5.29
CA ILE A 49 4.74 6.42 -6.31
C ILE A 49 4.89 7.23 -7.60
N HIS A 50 3.94 8.14 -7.87
CA HIS A 50 4.06 9.09 -8.94
C HIS A 50 4.75 10.36 -8.43
N THR A 51 5.78 10.80 -9.16
CA THR A 51 6.58 11.98 -8.79
C THR A 51 5.81 13.30 -8.81
N CYS A 52 4.55 13.30 -9.22
CA CYS A 52 3.69 14.48 -9.18
C CYS A 52 3.01 14.71 -7.82
N PHE A 53 3.04 13.74 -6.90
CA PHE A 53 2.46 13.89 -5.57
C PHE A 53 3.57 13.96 -4.51
N HIS A 54 3.95 15.18 -4.15
CA HIS A 54 4.89 15.45 -3.07
C HIS A 54 4.17 15.83 -1.78
N THR A 55 4.74 15.41 -0.65
CA THR A 55 4.34 15.91 0.66
C THR A 55 4.49 17.43 0.68
N THR A 56 3.43 18.14 1.05
CA THR A 56 3.41 19.61 1.09
C THR A 56 4.27 20.15 2.22
N ASN A 57 4.83 21.36 2.06
CA ASN A 57 5.61 22.04 3.11
C ASN A 57 4.84 22.20 4.44
N VAL A 58 3.51 22.34 4.38
CA VAL A 58 2.61 22.40 5.56
C VAL A 58 2.77 21.16 6.47
N VAL A 59 3.20 20.02 5.93
CA VAL A 59 3.50 18.82 6.70
C VAL A 59 4.99 18.73 7.05
N GLN A 60 5.87 19.13 6.14
CA GLN A 60 7.32 19.00 6.35
C GLN A 60 7.85 19.94 7.44
N GLU A 61 7.44 21.21 7.44
CA GLU A 61 7.94 22.21 8.38
C GLU A 61 7.62 21.85 9.85
N PRO A 62 6.37 21.49 10.22
CA PRO A 62 6.07 21.12 11.60
C PRO A 62 6.77 19.83 12.07
N ILE A 63 7.05 18.90 11.16
CA ILE A 63 7.82 17.69 11.49
C ILE A 63 9.27 18.07 11.84
N VAL A 64 9.89 18.92 11.04
CA VAL A 64 11.25 19.42 11.32
C VAL A 64 11.30 20.15 12.65
N ASP A 65 10.36 21.06 12.89
CA ASP A 65 10.25 21.79 14.16
C ASP A 65 10.05 20.83 15.34
N THR A 66 9.19 19.83 15.19
CA THR A 66 8.94 18.84 16.23
C THR A 66 10.22 18.11 16.62
N LEU A 67 11.03 17.71 15.63
CA LEU A 67 12.30 17.05 15.85
C LEU A 67 13.34 17.98 16.50
N GLN A 68 13.49 19.20 15.97
CA GLN A 68 14.46 20.18 16.49
C GLN A 68 14.15 20.60 17.93
N TYR A 69 12.87 20.83 18.25
CA TYR A 69 12.43 21.25 19.57
C TYR A 69 12.11 20.09 20.52
N HIS A 70 12.45 18.85 20.14
CA HIS A 70 12.25 17.66 20.98
C HIS A 70 10.80 17.50 21.47
N LYS A 71 9.84 17.93 20.64
CA LYS A 71 8.41 17.85 20.95
C LYS A 71 7.92 16.43 20.70
N PHE A 72 6.97 15.98 21.53
CA PHE A 72 6.31 14.67 21.40
C PHE A 72 7.25 13.45 21.53
N ASN A 73 8.36 13.58 22.25
CA ASN A 73 9.30 12.47 22.52
C ASN A 73 8.79 11.45 23.55
N GLY A 74 7.72 11.77 24.28
CA GLY A 74 7.07 10.86 25.23
C GLY A 74 6.01 9.98 24.56
N TYR A 75 5.56 8.95 25.26
CA TYR A 75 4.43 8.16 24.80
C TYR A 75 3.17 9.02 24.67
N ALA A 76 2.50 8.93 23.52
CA ALA A 76 1.17 9.51 23.35
C ALA A 76 0.14 8.75 24.22
N PRO A 77 -0.95 9.40 24.65
CA PRO A 77 -2.09 8.71 25.25
C PRO A 77 -2.61 7.60 24.33
N THR A 78 -3.23 6.55 24.89
CA THR A 78 -3.78 5.40 24.11
C THR A 78 -4.68 5.83 22.96
N VAL A 79 -5.41 6.92 23.16
CA VAL A 79 -6.36 7.44 22.19
C VAL A 79 -5.73 8.49 21.25
N GLY A 80 -4.44 8.82 21.37
CA GLY A 80 -3.72 9.81 20.57
C GLY A 80 -3.43 11.13 21.32
N LEU A 81 -2.85 12.14 20.66
CA LEU A 81 -2.76 13.49 21.24
C LEU A 81 -4.14 14.17 21.18
N LEU A 82 -4.48 15.02 22.16
CA LEU A 82 -5.76 15.74 22.16
C LEU A 82 -5.86 16.68 20.95
N GLN A 83 -4.77 17.40 20.65
CA GLN A 83 -4.68 18.34 19.53
C GLN A 83 -4.87 17.69 18.15
N THR A 84 -4.60 16.40 18.00
CA THR A 84 -4.84 15.67 16.72
C THR A 84 -6.26 15.13 16.60
N ARG A 85 -7.10 15.30 17.62
CA ARG A 85 -8.48 14.77 17.66
C ARG A 85 -9.54 15.85 17.86
N SER A 86 -9.13 17.04 18.29
CA SER A 86 -10.00 18.21 18.30
C SER A 86 -10.12 18.73 16.88
N VAL A 87 -11.36 18.85 16.40
CA VAL A 87 -11.70 19.51 15.13
C VAL A 87 -11.77 21.01 15.35
#